data_AF-A0A261A2C7-F1
#
_entry.id   AF-A0A261A2C7-F1
#
_cell.length_a   1.000
_cell.length_b   1.000
_cell.length_c   1.000
_cell.angle_alpha   90.00
_cell.angle_beta   90.00
_cell.angle_gamma   90.00
#
_symmetry.space_group_name_H-M   'P 1'
#
loop_
_entity.id
_entity.type
_entity.pdbx_description
1 polymer ?
#
loop_
_entity_poly.entity_id
_entity_poly.type
_entity_poly.pdbx_seq_one_letter_code
_entity_poly.pdbx_strand_id
1 'polypeptide(L)'
;MPPFQFRFPSQTTIIGATQSGKTSLVRKILENVDSSFEKPIDNIFWFYGVDNDGIPKHLPQITCFEGLPDIDFLKQHRFKNNVLVMDDLMNFFARDKKSLHLLNDLFCVYAHHFNCAIFNLVQSAFTLPPTTRNNSTYLILMRNLSDASQIKNLLIQQFGEKWRGALQAYQSVMTKPYNAMLINNDPNADSNFRIMEEFLDTCPITKRLILSATEKEISILVEIVANLMKTKNIPLGNLEASILKPKIGLLLQILNCRDDR
;
A
#
# COMPACT_ATOMS: atom_id res chain seq x y z
N MET A 1 14.02 3.31 2.27
CA MET A 1 12.81 3.26 3.11
C MET A 1 12.37 1.81 3.22
N PRO A 2 11.90 1.34 4.39
CA PRO A 2 11.22 0.04 4.47
C PRO A 2 10.00 0.02 3.53
N PRO A 3 9.53 -1.17 3.10
CA PRO A 3 8.28 -1.30 2.36
C PRO A 3 7.12 -0.65 3.13
N PHE A 4 6.08 -0.24 2.41
CA PHE A 4 4.87 0.26 3.05
C PHE A 4 4.23 -0.85 3.90
N GLN A 5 3.81 -0.51 5.11
CA GLN A 5 3.13 -1.45 6.00
C GLN A 5 1.74 -0.93 6.35
N PHE A 6 0.73 -1.79 6.18
CA PHE A 6 -0.63 -1.52 6.62
C PHE A 6 -0.70 -1.50 8.14
N ARG A 7 -1.36 -0.48 8.69
CA ARG A 7 -1.53 -0.30 10.13
C ARG A 7 -2.79 -0.98 10.65
N PHE A 8 -2.85 -1.15 11.96
CA PHE A 8 -4.07 -1.51 12.69
C PHE A 8 -4.44 -0.41 13.68
N PRO A 9 -5.71 0.01 13.73
CA PRO A 9 -6.79 -0.30 12.78
C PRO A 9 -6.61 0.44 11.45
N SER A 10 -7.12 -0.11 10.35
CA SER A 10 -7.15 0.60 9.06
C SER A 10 -8.26 0.14 8.14
N GLN A 11 -8.64 1.03 7.21
CA GLN A 11 -9.65 0.78 6.20
C GLN A 11 -9.05 1.01 4.81
N THR A 12 -8.92 -0.07 4.04
CA THR A 12 -8.39 -0.08 2.68
C THR A 12 -9.51 -0.33 1.69
N THR A 13 -9.69 0.58 0.74
CA THR A 13 -10.56 0.33 -0.42
C THR A 13 -9.71 0.11 -1.67
N ILE A 14 -9.90 -1.03 -2.33
CA ILE A 14 -9.24 -1.37 -3.59
C ILE A 14 -10.24 -1.20 -4.73
N ILE A 15 -9.91 -0.33 -5.69
CA ILE A 15 -10.79 0.07 -6.78
C ILE A 15 -10.15 -0.36 -8.10
N GLY A 16 -10.87 -1.15 -8.89
CA GLY A 16 -10.41 -1.54 -10.23
C GLY A 16 -11.46 -2.38 -10.95
N ALA A 17 -11.42 -2.38 -12.28
CA ALA A 17 -12.40 -3.12 -13.08
C ALA A 17 -12.38 -4.64 -12.80
N THR A 18 -13.38 -5.36 -13.29
CA THR A 18 -13.35 -6.84 -13.30
C THR A 18 -12.05 -7.32 -13.95
N GLN A 19 -11.42 -8.35 -13.37
CA GLN A 19 -10.12 -8.89 -13.79
C GLN A 19 -8.92 -7.91 -13.71
N SER A 20 -9.04 -6.78 -13.01
CA SER A 20 -7.90 -5.86 -12.81
C SER A 20 -6.80 -6.40 -11.87
N GLY A 21 -7.00 -7.58 -11.25
CA GLY A 21 -6.03 -8.20 -10.34
C GLY A 21 -6.21 -7.89 -8.85
N LYS A 22 -7.38 -7.40 -8.41
CA LYS A 22 -7.63 -7.02 -6.99
C LYS A 22 -7.42 -8.18 -6.02
N THR A 23 -8.07 -9.31 -6.26
CA THR A 23 -7.93 -10.54 -5.46
C THR A 23 -6.47 -10.99 -5.40
N SER A 24 -5.77 -10.98 -6.55
CA SER A 24 -4.35 -11.34 -6.64
C SER A 24 -3.45 -10.37 -5.87
N LEU A 25 -3.77 -9.07 -5.86
CA LEU A 25 -3.04 -8.07 -5.08
C LEU A 25 -3.18 -8.33 -3.59
N VAL A 26 -4.41 -8.56 -3.10
CA VAL A 26 -4.66 -8.87 -1.69
C VAL A 26 -4.01 -10.19 -1.31
N ARG A 27 -4.09 -11.21 -2.17
CA ARG A 27 -3.33 -12.44 -1.99
C ARG A 27 -1.85 -12.18 -1.79
N LYS A 28 -1.20 -11.39 -2.66
CA LYS A 28 0.23 -11.04 -2.52
C LYS A 28 0.50 -10.33 -1.18
N ILE A 29 -0.38 -9.43 -0.73
CA ILE A 29 -0.29 -8.76 0.58
C ILE A 29 -0.31 -9.79 1.71
N LEU A 30 -1.26 -10.72 1.69
CA LEU A 30 -1.45 -11.70 2.76
C LEU A 30 -0.43 -12.84 2.73
N GLU A 31 0.09 -13.22 1.58
CA GLU A 31 1.22 -14.17 1.50
C GLU A 31 2.51 -13.57 2.07
N ASN A 32 2.57 -12.24 2.24
CA ASN A 32 3.68 -11.50 2.81
C ASN A 32 3.27 -10.77 4.10
N VAL A 33 2.48 -11.41 4.97
CA VAL A 33 1.94 -10.78 6.20
C VAL A 33 3.01 -10.08 7.05
N ASP A 34 4.18 -10.70 7.26
CA ASP A 34 5.22 -10.21 8.16
C ASP A 34 5.87 -8.91 7.68
N SER A 35 5.92 -8.70 6.37
CA SER A 35 6.48 -7.50 5.77
C SER A 35 5.41 -6.47 5.40
N SER A 36 4.17 -6.90 5.17
CA SER A 36 3.08 -6.04 4.70
C SER A 36 2.32 -5.34 5.82
N PHE A 37 2.42 -5.78 7.07
CA PHE A 37 1.70 -5.19 8.20
C PHE A 37 2.65 -4.76 9.31
N GLU A 38 2.30 -3.68 10.01
CA GLU A 38 3.10 -3.16 11.15
C GLU A 38 3.05 -4.11 12.36
N LYS A 39 1.96 -4.87 12.49
CA LYS A 39 1.71 -5.79 13.61
C LYS A 39 1.45 -7.21 13.08
N PRO A 40 1.83 -8.25 13.84
CA PRO A 40 1.49 -9.63 13.50
C PRO A 40 -0.02 -9.84 13.38
N ILE A 41 -0.45 -10.67 12.43
CA ILE A 41 -1.87 -10.96 12.18
C ILE A 41 -2.27 -12.23 12.94
N ASP A 42 -3.37 -12.17 13.68
CA ASP A 42 -3.92 -13.31 14.40
C ASP A 42 -4.93 -14.10 13.54
N ASN A 43 -5.81 -13.41 12.83
CA ASN A 43 -6.84 -14.04 11.98
C ASN A 43 -6.99 -13.28 10.67
N ILE A 44 -7.24 -14.02 9.59
CA ILE A 44 -7.68 -13.48 8.30
C ILE A 44 -9.09 -14.02 8.03
N PHE A 45 -10.07 -13.13 8.02
CA PHE A 45 -11.45 -13.46 7.66
C PHE A 45 -11.72 -13.00 6.24
N TRP A 46 -11.89 -13.95 5.33
CA TRP A 46 -12.14 -13.67 3.92
C TRP A 46 -13.61 -13.91 3.58
N PHE A 47 -14.34 -12.83 3.35
CA PHE A 47 -15.74 -12.84 2.95
C PHE A 47 -15.84 -12.70 1.43
N TYR A 48 -16.55 -13.61 0.77
CA TYR A 48 -16.64 -13.64 -0.69
C TYR A 48 -18.08 -13.85 -1.19
N GLY A 49 -18.39 -13.29 -2.37
CA GLY A 49 -19.67 -13.55 -3.05
C GLY A 49 -19.66 -14.85 -3.87
N VAL A 50 -18.53 -15.17 -4.50
CA VAL A 50 -18.32 -16.38 -5.29
C VAL A 50 -16.92 -16.92 -5.00
N ASP A 51 -16.83 -18.23 -4.73
CA ASP A 51 -15.56 -18.88 -4.44
C ASP A 51 -14.64 -18.89 -5.68
N ASN A 52 -13.34 -18.70 -5.48
CA ASN A 52 -12.34 -18.70 -6.55
C ASN A 52 -10.94 -19.10 -6.06
N ASP A 53 -10.10 -19.61 -6.98
CA ASP A 53 -8.73 -20.06 -6.70
C ASP A 53 -7.76 -18.92 -6.32
N GLY A 54 -8.19 -17.67 -6.48
CA GLY A 54 -7.45 -16.48 -6.07
C GLY A 54 -7.40 -16.31 -4.55
N ILE A 55 -8.30 -16.93 -3.80
CA ILE A 55 -8.31 -16.87 -2.33
C ILE A 55 -7.13 -17.70 -1.78
N PRO A 56 -6.26 -17.14 -0.92
CA PRO A 56 -5.08 -17.86 -0.40
C PRO A 56 -5.45 -18.82 0.74
N LYS A 57 -6.29 -19.82 0.45
CA LYS A 57 -6.80 -20.82 1.43
C LYS A 57 -5.71 -21.67 2.10
N HIS A 58 -4.48 -21.62 1.58
CA HIS A 58 -3.32 -22.32 2.14
C HIS A 58 -2.73 -21.60 3.37
N LEU A 59 -3.09 -20.34 3.63
CA LEU A 59 -2.61 -19.60 4.80
C LEU A 59 -3.26 -20.16 6.07
N PRO A 60 -2.48 -20.49 7.12
CA PRO A 60 -3.02 -21.21 8.28
C PRO A 60 -4.01 -20.38 9.11
N GLN A 61 -3.87 -19.05 9.13
CA GLN A 61 -4.77 -18.15 9.85
C GLN A 61 -6.00 -17.70 9.05
N ILE A 62 -6.22 -18.22 7.82
CA ILE A 62 -7.37 -17.80 7.00
C ILE A 62 -8.62 -18.62 7.29
N THR A 63 -9.76 -17.95 7.40
CA THR A 63 -11.09 -18.56 7.42
C THR A 63 -11.93 -17.85 6.37
N CYS A 64 -12.55 -18.65 5.49
CA CYS A 64 -13.32 -18.13 4.37
C CYS A 64 -14.82 -18.29 4.63
N PHE A 65 -15.60 -17.26 4.31
CA PHE A 65 -17.04 -17.22 4.53
C PHE A 65 -17.73 -16.72 3.25
N GLU A 66 -18.77 -17.41 2.83
CA GLU A 66 -19.63 -16.92 1.75
C GLU A 66 -20.63 -15.88 2.32
N GLY A 67 -20.72 -14.72 1.68
CA GLY A 67 -21.64 -13.64 2.05
C GLY A 67 -21.04 -12.57 2.96
N LEU A 68 -21.92 -11.85 3.68
CA LEU A 68 -21.56 -10.69 4.49
C LEU A 68 -21.05 -11.07 5.89
N PRO A 69 -20.20 -10.25 6.51
CA PRO A 69 -19.69 -10.51 7.86
C PRO A 69 -20.79 -10.45 8.93
N ASP A 70 -20.72 -11.38 9.88
CA ASP A 70 -21.52 -11.37 11.10
C ASP A 70 -20.80 -10.58 12.21
N ILE A 71 -21.46 -9.56 12.75
CA ILE A 71 -20.92 -8.70 13.79
C ILE A 71 -20.70 -9.45 15.10
N ASP A 72 -21.57 -10.40 15.46
CA ASP A 72 -21.42 -11.11 16.72
C ASP A 72 -20.24 -12.09 16.68
N PHE A 73 -19.95 -12.65 15.51
CA PHE A 73 -18.69 -13.34 15.25
C PHE A 73 -17.49 -12.40 15.40
N LEU A 74 -17.49 -11.23 14.73
CA LEU A 74 -16.37 -10.29 14.80
C LEU A 74 -16.08 -9.80 16.23
N LYS A 75 -17.13 -9.59 17.05
CA LYS A 75 -16.99 -9.21 18.46
C LYS A 75 -16.19 -10.22 19.29
N GLN A 76 -16.28 -11.51 18.98
CA GLN A 76 -15.54 -12.56 19.70
C GLN A 76 -14.03 -12.44 19.49
N HIS A 77 -13.60 -11.80 18.38
CA HIS A 77 -12.20 -11.62 18.01
C HIS A 77 -11.69 -10.19 18.23
N ARG A 78 -12.47 -9.29 18.84
CA ARG A 78 -12.22 -7.84 18.89
C ARG A 78 -10.89 -7.36 19.48
N PHE A 79 -10.17 -8.22 20.20
CA PHE A 79 -8.88 -7.90 20.83
C PHE A 79 -7.67 -8.47 20.09
N LYS A 80 -7.90 -9.11 18.94
CA LYS A 80 -6.89 -9.67 18.06
C LYS A 80 -6.59 -8.71 16.90
N ASN A 81 -5.46 -8.88 16.23
CA ASN A 81 -5.15 -8.20 14.97
C ASN A 81 -5.83 -8.97 13.83
N ASN A 82 -7.03 -8.52 13.46
CA ASN A 82 -7.86 -9.22 12.48
C ASN A 82 -7.78 -8.54 11.10
N VAL A 83 -7.49 -9.30 10.06
CA VAL A 83 -7.65 -8.83 8.69
C VAL A 83 -9.01 -9.28 8.17
N LEU A 84 -9.82 -8.34 7.68
CA LEU A 84 -11.10 -8.62 7.06
C LEU A 84 -10.99 -8.31 5.58
N VAL A 85 -11.20 -9.30 4.71
CA VAL A 85 -11.27 -9.10 3.26
C VAL A 85 -12.71 -9.26 2.80
N MET A 86 -13.22 -8.27 2.08
CA MET A 86 -14.55 -8.28 1.45
C MET A 86 -14.34 -8.28 -0.07
N ASP A 87 -14.38 -9.47 -0.66
CA ASP A 87 -14.13 -9.68 -2.10
C ASP A 87 -15.44 -9.92 -2.87
N ASP A 88 -15.67 -9.13 -3.90
CA ASP A 88 -16.85 -9.17 -4.76
C ASP A 88 -18.21 -9.07 -4.02
N LEU A 89 -18.23 -8.42 -2.85
CA LEU A 89 -19.44 -8.23 -2.03
C LEU A 89 -20.25 -6.98 -2.38
N MET A 90 -19.85 -6.23 -3.40
CA MET A 90 -20.49 -4.96 -3.78
C MET A 90 -22.01 -5.11 -4.00
N ASN A 91 -22.42 -6.17 -4.70
CA ASN A 91 -23.85 -6.46 -4.95
C ASN A 91 -24.60 -6.88 -3.68
N PHE A 92 -23.92 -7.56 -2.75
CA PHE A 92 -24.50 -7.93 -1.46
C PHE A 92 -24.76 -6.68 -0.60
N PHE A 93 -23.80 -5.75 -0.55
CA PHE A 93 -23.96 -4.50 0.18
C PHE A 93 -25.01 -3.56 -0.43
N ALA A 94 -25.19 -3.60 -1.76
CA ALA A 94 -26.18 -2.80 -2.46
C ALA A 94 -27.61 -3.36 -2.40
N ARG A 95 -27.79 -4.60 -1.94
CA ARG A 95 -29.08 -5.31 -1.99
C ARG A 95 -30.15 -4.65 -1.13
N ASP A 96 -29.79 -4.14 0.03
CA ASP A 96 -30.72 -3.53 0.98
C ASP A 96 -30.03 -2.52 1.91
N LYS A 97 -30.83 -1.68 2.57
CA LYS A 97 -30.31 -0.62 3.46
C LYS A 97 -29.50 -1.19 4.63
N LYS A 98 -29.92 -2.31 5.23
CA LYS A 98 -29.25 -2.91 6.39
C LYS A 98 -27.84 -3.36 6.01
N SER A 99 -27.70 -4.02 4.86
CA SER A 99 -26.41 -4.42 4.30
C SER A 99 -25.52 -3.21 4.01
N LEU A 100 -26.05 -2.13 3.46
CA LEU A 100 -25.30 -0.89 3.26
C LEU A 100 -24.85 -0.22 4.58
N HIS A 101 -25.73 -0.22 5.59
CA HIS A 101 -25.40 0.26 6.93
C HIS A 101 -24.29 -0.56 7.58
N LEU A 102 -24.29 -1.88 7.41
CA LEU A 102 -23.21 -2.75 7.88
C LEU A 102 -21.85 -2.33 7.30
N LEU A 103 -21.77 -2.04 5.99
CA LEU A 103 -20.53 -1.56 5.38
C LEU A 103 -20.05 -0.24 5.97
N ASN A 104 -20.97 0.70 6.20
CA ASN A 104 -20.66 1.97 6.86
C ASN A 104 -20.15 1.75 8.28
N ASP A 105 -20.81 0.90 9.08
CA ASP A 105 -20.43 0.64 10.46
C ASP A 105 -19.08 -0.07 10.55
N LEU A 106 -18.78 -0.97 9.61
CA LEU A 106 -17.47 -1.61 9.50
C LEU A 106 -16.36 -0.57 9.33
N PHE A 107 -16.54 0.38 8.42
CA PHE A 107 -15.53 1.41 8.14
C PHE A 107 -15.46 2.49 9.22
N CYS A 108 -16.60 2.92 9.79
CA CYS A 108 -16.65 4.05 10.71
C CYS A 108 -16.43 3.67 12.17
N VAL A 109 -16.84 2.45 12.57
CA VAL A 109 -16.91 2.04 13.97
C VAL A 109 -16.07 0.79 14.20
N TYR A 110 -16.42 -0.32 13.56
CA TYR A 110 -15.90 -1.63 13.96
C TYR A 110 -14.42 -1.82 13.64
N ALA A 111 -13.90 -1.21 12.57
CA ALA A 111 -12.46 -1.24 12.29
C ALA A 111 -11.63 -0.83 13.51
N HIS A 112 -11.99 0.27 14.17
CA HIS A 112 -11.30 0.79 15.35
C HIS A 112 -11.63 -0.02 16.61
N HIS A 113 -12.90 -0.33 16.83
CA HIS A 113 -13.34 -1.01 18.05
C HIS A 113 -12.92 -2.47 18.14
N PHE A 114 -12.75 -3.15 16.99
CA PHE A 114 -12.39 -4.57 16.92
C PHE A 114 -10.96 -4.80 16.41
N ASN A 115 -10.16 -3.72 16.30
CA ASN A 115 -8.77 -3.73 15.88
C ASN A 115 -8.56 -4.50 14.56
N CYS A 116 -9.30 -4.06 13.53
CA CYS A 116 -9.31 -4.70 12.22
C CYS A 116 -8.53 -3.87 11.18
N ALA A 117 -7.84 -4.56 10.29
CA ALA A 117 -7.43 -4.04 8.99
C ALA A 117 -8.42 -4.55 7.94
N ILE A 118 -9.21 -3.65 7.37
CA ILE A 118 -10.29 -3.99 6.44
C ILE A 118 -9.82 -3.75 5.01
N PHE A 119 -10.05 -4.73 4.12
CA PHE A 119 -9.84 -4.62 2.68
C PHE A 119 -11.17 -4.81 1.97
N ASN A 120 -11.66 -3.76 1.33
CA ASN A 120 -12.88 -3.79 0.54
C ASN A 120 -12.56 -3.69 -0.95
N LEU A 121 -12.93 -4.72 -1.72
CA LEU A 121 -12.64 -4.78 -3.15
C LEU A 121 -13.88 -4.38 -3.92
N VAL A 122 -13.79 -3.29 -4.68
CA VAL A 122 -14.89 -2.73 -5.46
C VAL A 122 -14.50 -2.49 -6.90
N GLN A 123 -15.50 -2.55 -7.79
CA GLN A 123 -15.30 -2.23 -9.20
C GLN A 123 -15.24 -0.70 -9.43
N SER A 124 -15.94 0.05 -8.60
CA SER A 124 -16.05 1.50 -8.68
C SER A 124 -16.00 2.12 -7.28
N ALA A 125 -15.36 3.27 -7.16
CA ALA A 125 -15.38 4.04 -5.92
C ALA A 125 -16.79 4.58 -5.59
N PHE A 126 -17.64 4.79 -6.60
CA PHE A 126 -18.94 5.47 -6.47
C PHE A 126 -20.07 4.55 -6.01
N THR A 127 -19.84 3.24 -5.98
CA THR A 127 -20.75 2.29 -5.33
C THR A 127 -20.63 2.33 -3.81
N LEU A 128 -19.56 2.96 -3.29
CA LEU A 128 -19.41 3.22 -1.87
C LEU A 128 -20.14 4.50 -1.45
N PRO A 129 -20.80 4.49 -0.27
CA PRO A 129 -21.27 5.70 0.37
C PRO A 129 -20.12 6.72 0.53
N PRO A 130 -20.39 8.03 0.39
CA PRO A 130 -19.38 9.07 0.55
C PRO A 130 -18.62 8.99 1.89
N THR A 131 -19.31 8.62 2.97
CA THR A 131 -18.73 8.41 4.30
C THR A 131 -17.65 7.33 4.29
N THR A 132 -17.96 6.15 3.75
CA THR A 132 -17.03 5.01 3.64
C THR A 132 -15.81 5.36 2.78
N ARG A 133 -16.03 6.06 1.67
CA ARG A 133 -14.95 6.51 0.78
C ARG A 133 -14.03 7.52 1.47
N ASN A 134 -14.58 8.46 2.23
CA ASN A 134 -13.80 9.48 2.95
C ASN A 134 -13.07 8.91 4.17
N ASN A 135 -13.62 7.86 4.79
CA ASN A 135 -13.03 7.19 5.96
C ASN A 135 -12.03 6.08 5.59
N SER A 136 -11.73 5.90 4.29
CA SER A 136 -10.68 4.96 3.88
C SER A 136 -9.30 5.54 4.21
N THR A 137 -8.59 4.90 5.14
CA THR A 137 -7.18 5.19 5.45
C THR A 137 -6.31 5.05 4.21
N TYR A 138 -6.61 4.04 3.39
CA TYR A 138 -5.87 3.72 2.18
C TYR A 138 -6.82 3.53 1.01
N LEU A 139 -6.51 4.15 -0.14
CA LEU A 139 -7.17 3.87 -1.41
C LEU A 139 -6.15 3.26 -2.36
N ILE A 140 -6.43 2.07 -2.87
CA ILE A 140 -5.59 1.42 -3.86
C ILE A 140 -6.32 1.46 -5.20
N LEU A 141 -5.77 2.21 -6.14
CA LEU A 141 -6.29 2.32 -7.49
C LEU A 141 -5.57 1.30 -8.38
N MET A 142 -6.35 0.48 -9.07
CA MET A 142 -5.88 -0.44 -10.11
C MET A 142 -6.48 -0.04 -11.45
N ARG A 143 -5.94 -0.64 -12.53
CA ARG A 143 -6.33 -0.31 -13.89
C ARG A 143 -7.84 -0.47 -14.09
N ASN A 144 -8.49 0.62 -14.50
CA ASN A 144 -9.88 0.65 -14.92
C ASN A 144 -9.95 1.29 -16.32
N LEU A 145 -10.30 0.47 -17.32
CA LEU A 145 -10.43 0.90 -18.72
C LEU A 145 -11.85 1.36 -19.06
N SER A 146 -12.82 1.01 -18.23
CA SER A 146 -14.24 1.18 -18.53
C SER A 146 -14.72 2.61 -18.27
N ASP A 147 -14.11 3.33 -17.34
CA ASP A 147 -14.55 4.68 -17.00
C ASP A 147 -13.42 5.58 -16.43
N ALA A 148 -12.78 6.34 -17.32
CA ALA A 148 -11.75 7.32 -16.93
C ALA A 148 -12.32 8.49 -16.09
N SER A 149 -13.62 8.76 -16.19
CA SER A 149 -14.25 9.87 -15.46
C SER A 149 -14.31 9.58 -13.96
N GLN A 150 -14.50 8.31 -13.58
CA GLN A 150 -14.56 7.90 -12.18
C GLN A 150 -13.25 8.17 -11.44
N ILE A 151 -12.14 7.72 -12.01
CA ILE A 151 -10.81 7.94 -11.40
C ILE A 151 -10.53 9.44 -11.29
N LYS A 152 -10.81 10.21 -12.35
CA LYS A 152 -10.64 11.66 -12.32
C LYS A 152 -11.44 12.31 -11.19
N ASN A 153 -12.73 11.98 -11.07
CA ASN A 153 -13.61 12.56 -10.05
C ASN A 153 -13.17 12.17 -8.63
N LEU A 154 -12.72 10.93 -8.44
CA LEU A 154 -12.13 10.49 -7.18
C LEU A 154 -10.88 11.32 -6.84
N LEU A 155 -9.96 11.49 -7.78
CA LEU A 155 -8.74 12.26 -7.56
C LEU A 155 -9.01 13.74 -7.29
N ILE A 156 -10.06 14.33 -7.90
CA ILE A 156 -10.53 15.67 -7.56
C ILE A 156 -10.96 15.73 -6.09
N GLN A 157 -11.73 14.75 -5.60
CA GLN A 157 -12.15 14.69 -4.20
C GLN A 157 -10.96 14.52 -3.25
N GLN A 158 -9.95 13.72 -3.63
CA GLN A 158 -8.81 13.42 -2.77
C GLN A 158 -7.75 14.54 -2.73
N PHE A 159 -7.47 15.20 -3.86
CA PHE A 159 -6.34 16.11 -4.01
C PHE A 159 -6.74 17.58 -4.26
N GLY A 160 -8.03 17.88 -4.42
CA GLY A 160 -8.50 19.24 -4.72
C GLY A 160 -7.81 19.79 -5.97
N GLU A 161 -7.19 20.96 -5.89
CA GLU A 161 -6.51 21.61 -7.01
C GLU A 161 -5.35 20.80 -7.60
N LYS A 162 -4.73 19.91 -6.81
CA LYS A 162 -3.57 19.08 -7.23
C LYS A 162 -3.95 17.80 -7.98
N TRP A 163 -5.23 17.58 -8.28
CA TRP A 163 -5.72 16.36 -8.92
C TRP A 163 -5.04 16.01 -10.25
N ARG A 164 -4.59 17.01 -11.02
CA ARG A 164 -3.92 16.78 -12.32
C ARG A 164 -2.61 16.02 -12.17
N GLY A 165 -1.81 16.37 -11.16
CA GLY A 165 -0.57 15.65 -10.86
C GLY A 165 -0.83 14.21 -10.41
N ALA A 166 -1.85 14.01 -9.57
CA ALA A 166 -2.25 12.67 -9.16
C ALA A 166 -2.78 11.82 -10.34
N LEU A 167 -3.49 12.44 -11.29
CA LEU A 167 -3.96 11.74 -12.49
C LEU A 167 -2.79 11.33 -13.39
N GLN A 168 -1.78 12.20 -13.55
CA GLN A 168 -0.57 11.89 -14.31
C GLN A 168 0.21 10.73 -13.66
N ALA A 169 0.34 10.74 -12.32
CA ALA A 169 0.95 9.65 -11.57
C ALA A 169 0.19 8.32 -11.78
N TYR A 170 -1.15 8.34 -11.64
CA TYR A 170 -1.98 7.17 -11.92
C TYR A 170 -1.76 6.65 -13.35
N GLN A 171 -1.80 7.52 -14.36
CA GLN A 171 -1.59 7.13 -15.75
C GLN A 171 -0.22 6.49 -15.96
N SER A 172 0.83 7.03 -15.35
CA SER A 172 2.18 6.46 -15.39
C SER A 172 2.23 5.05 -14.78
N VAL A 173 1.64 4.87 -13.58
CA VAL A 173 1.60 3.58 -12.87
C VAL A 173 0.85 2.52 -13.68
N MET A 174 -0.25 2.91 -14.33
CA MET A 174 -1.14 1.99 -15.07
C MET A 174 -0.62 1.59 -16.46
N THR A 175 0.54 2.10 -16.89
CA THR A 175 1.20 1.64 -18.12
C THR A 175 1.56 0.15 -18.05
N LYS A 176 1.93 -0.33 -16.86
CA LYS A 176 2.19 -1.75 -16.58
C LYS A 176 0.89 -2.49 -16.21
N PRO A 177 0.65 -3.71 -16.71
CA PRO A 177 -0.51 -4.51 -16.32
C PRO A 177 -0.42 -4.91 -14.83
N TYR A 178 -1.58 -5.02 -14.16
CA TYR A 178 -1.72 -5.43 -12.75
C TYR A 178 -1.00 -4.55 -11.72
N ASN A 179 -0.49 -3.39 -12.12
CA ASN A 179 0.04 -2.40 -11.20
C ASN A 179 -1.06 -1.75 -10.35
N ALA A 180 -0.63 -1.21 -9.21
CA ALA A 180 -1.50 -0.55 -8.25
C ALA A 180 -0.85 0.74 -7.75
N MET A 181 -1.65 1.80 -7.66
CA MET A 181 -1.26 3.08 -7.04
C MET A 181 -1.96 3.19 -5.68
N LEU A 182 -1.18 3.30 -4.62
CA LEU A 182 -1.68 3.53 -3.27
C LEU A 182 -1.77 5.03 -3.01
N ILE A 183 -2.91 5.47 -2.47
CA ILE A 183 -3.11 6.79 -1.88
C ILE A 183 -3.21 6.58 -0.37
N ASN A 184 -2.29 7.21 0.37
CA ASN A 184 -2.22 7.14 1.81
C ASN A 184 -2.90 8.37 2.43
N ASN A 185 -4.07 8.16 3.04
CA ASN A 185 -4.85 9.18 3.74
C ASN A 185 -4.71 9.08 5.27
N ASP A 186 -3.78 8.28 5.78
CA ASP A 186 -3.51 8.21 7.22
C ASP A 186 -3.08 9.60 7.73
N PRO A 187 -3.77 10.17 8.74
CA PRO A 187 -3.44 11.50 9.26
C PRO A 187 -2.05 11.57 9.91
N ASN A 188 -1.47 10.43 10.27
CA ASN A 188 -0.13 10.32 10.86
C ASN A 188 0.94 9.95 9.82
N ALA A 189 0.60 9.85 8.54
CA ALA A 189 1.58 9.59 7.48
C ALA A 189 2.30 10.88 7.06
N ASP A 190 3.56 10.73 6.64
CA ASP A 190 4.29 11.83 6.03
C ASP A 190 3.64 12.19 4.68
N SER A 191 3.26 13.47 4.56
CA SER A 191 2.64 14.06 3.37
C SER A 191 3.43 13.83 2.07
N ASN A 192 4.75 13.62 2.15
CA ASN A 192 5.59 13.31 1.00
C ASN A 192 5.31 11.93 0.39
N PHE A 193 4.72 11.01 1.15
CA PHE A 193 4.41 9.64 0.73
C PHE A 193 2.91 9.42 0.55
N ARG A 194 2.17 10.48 0.21
CA ARG A 194 0.73 10.42 -0.03
C ARG A 194 0.35 9.58 -1.24
N ILE A 195 1.19 9.53 -2.27
CA ILE A 195 1.01 8.65 -3.44
C ILE A 195 2.20 7.70 -3.50
N MET A 196 1.94 6.41 -3.61
CA MET A 196 2.96 5.37 -3.66
C MET A 196 2.68 4.40 -4.82
N GLU A 197 3.74 3.99 -5.50
CA GLU A 197 3.76 2.87 -6.45
C GLU A 197 4.67 1.76 -5.92
N GLU A 198 4.53 0.53 -6.42
CA GLU A 198 5.39 -0.61 -6.05
C GLU A 198 5.50 -0.80 -4.51
N PHE A 199 4.44 -0.43 -3.77
CA PHE A 199 4.45 -0.28 -2.31
C PHE A 199 4.60 -1.59 -1.53
N LEU A 200 4.35 -2.73 -2.19
CA LEU A 200 4.53 -4.08 -1.64
C LEU A 200 5.93 -4.64 -1.85
N ASP A 201 6.69 -4.08 -2.78
CA ASP A 201 8.03 -4.56 -3.03
C ASP A 201 8.94 -3.92 -1.97
N THR A 202 9.66 -4.75 -1.20
CA THR A 202 10.77 -4.32 -0.32
C THR A 202 11.80 -3.63 -1.19
N CYS A 203 11.65 -2.33 -1.35
CA CYS A 203 11.90 -1.84 -2.67
C CYS A 203 13.40 -1.88 -3.06
N PRO A 204 13.70 -2.19 -4.32
CA PRO A 204 14.87 -1.66 -5.01
C PRO A 204 14.83 -0.12 -5.17
N ILE A 205 14.04 0.66 -4.39
CA ILE A 205 14.06 2.14 -4.38
C ILE A 205 15.47 2.64 -4.10
N THR A 206 16.23 2.00 -3.20
CA THR A 206 17.64 2.34 -2.99
C THR A 206 18.45 2.16 -4.28
N LYS A 207 18.19 1.08 -5.02
CA LYS A 207 18.86 0.79 -6.30
C LYS A 207 18.41 1.76 -7.40
N ARG A 208 17.13 2.12 -7.45
CA ARG A 208 16.51 3.02 -8.45
C ARG A 208 16.90 4.48 -8.21
N LEU A 209 16.95 4.93 -6.95
CA LEU A 209 17.47 6.25 -6.55
C LEU A 209 18.97 6.37 -6.84
N ILE A 210 19.76 5.33 -6.57
CA ILE A 210 21.18 5.29 -6.96
C ILE A 210 21.33 5.32 -8.49
N LEU A 211 20.47 4.61 -9.24
CA LEU A 211 20.49 4.60 -10.70
C LEU A 211 20.00 5.93 -11.31
N SER A 212 19.06 6.64 -10.66
CA SER A 212 18.55 7.93 -11.11
C SER A 212 19.33 9.14 -10.60
N ALA A 213 20.20 8.96 -9.61
CA ALA A 213 21.07 10.03 -9.11
C ALA A 213 21.98 10.52 -10.24
N THR A 214 22.14 11.83 -10.35
CA THR A 214 23.06 12.49 -11.30
C THR A 214 24.50 12.26 -10.89
N GLU A 215 25.45 12.37 -11.83
CA GLU A 215 26.89 12.33 -11.51
C GLU A 215 27.28 13.36 -10.46
N LYS A 216 26.67 14.55 -10.50
CA LYS A 216 26.90 15.62 -9.53
C LYS A 216 26.48 15.22 -8.11
N GLU A 217 25.33 14.58 -7.95
CA GLU A 217 24.85 14.09 -6.66
C GLU A 217 25.74 12.97 -6.11
N ILE A 218 26.19 12.06 -6.97
CA ILE A 218 27.10 10.95 -6.58
C ILE A 218 28.46 11.51 -6.18
N SER A 219 28.99 12.47 -6.93
CA SER A 219 30.27 13.15 -6.64
C SER A 219 30.26 13.87 -5.30
N ILE A 220 29.18 14.63 -5.00
CA ILE A 220 28.99 15.29 -3.70
C ILE A 220 29.02 14.27 -2.56
N LEU A 221 28.33 13.13 -2.71
CA LEU A 221 28.32 12.08 -1.69
C LEU A 221 29.70 11.44 -1.49
N VAL A 222 30.43 11.17 -2.57
CA VAL A 222 31.81 10.67 -2.49
C VAL A 222 32.69 11.64 -1.72
N GLU A 223 32.60 12.93 -2.02
CA GLU A 223 33.42 13.96 -1.40
C GLU A 223 33.08 14.16 0.08
N ILE A 224 31.79 14.18 0.45
CA ILE A 224 31.35 14.24 1.85
C ILE A 224 31.93 13.07 2.64
N VAL A 225 31.77 11.83 2.14
CA VAL A 225 32.21 10.64 2.88
C VAL A 225 33.74 10.54 2.92
N ALA A 226 34.45 10.90 1.85
CA ALA A 226 35.90 10.93 1.82
C ALA A 226 36.48 11.98 2.79
N ASN A 227 35.83 13.14 2.90
CA ASN A 227 36.21 14.19 3.85
C ASN A 227 35.91 13.78 5.29
N LEU A 228 34.79 13.12 5.56
CA LEU A 228 34.50 12.53 6.88
C LEU A 228 35.52 11.45 7.27
N MET A 229 36.10 10.74 6.31
CA MET A 229 37.16 9.77 6.58
C MET A 229 38.54 10.39 6.87
N LYS A 230 38.79 11.61 6.39
CA LYS A 230 40.09 12.30 6.51
C LYS A 230 40.08 13.41 7.56
N THR A 231 38.91 13.83 8.03
CA THR A 231 38.78 14.94 8.97
C THR A 231 39.44 14.62 10.31
N LYS A 232 40.22 15.58 10.83
CA LYS A 232 40.85 15.49 12.16
C LYS A 232 39.95 16.02 13.27
N ASN A 233 38.86 16.71 12.93
CA ASN A 233 37.94 17.33 13.88
C ASN A 233 36.93 16.32 14.46
N ILE A 234 36.61 15.27 13.70
CA ILE A 234 35.72 14.17 14.12
C ILE A 234 36.36 12.86 13.63
N PRO A 235 37.39 12.34 14.33
CA PRO A 235 38.08 11.14 13.90
C PRO A 235 37.15 9.92 14.02
N LEU A 236 37.02 9.16 12.94
CA LEU A 236 36.29 7.89 12.93
C LEU A 236 37.11 6.83 13.67
N GLY A 237 36.45 6.03 14.50
CA GLY A 237 37.05 4.84 15.09
C GLY A 237 37.26 3.72 14.05
N ASN A 238 37.99 2.68 14.44
CA ASN A 238 38.31 1.55 13.56
C ASN A 238 37.06 0.84 13.03
N LEU A 239 36.00 0.77 13.83
CA LEU A 239 34.74 0.15 13.45
C LEU A 239 34.01 1.00 12.41
N GLU A 240 33.84 2.31 12.63
CA GLU A 240 33.16 3.18 11.67
C GLU A 240 33.94 3.27 10.35
N ALA A 241 35.26 3.35 10.41
CA ALA A 241 36.12 3.34 9.23
C ALA A 241 35.98 2.04 8.42
N SER A 242 35.85 0.88 9.08
CA SER A 242 35.66 -0.41 8.42
C SER A 242 34.31 -0.51 7.69
N ILE A 243 33.27 0.17 8.20
CA ILE A 243 31.93 0.20 7.61
C ILE A 243 31.85 1.18 6.42
N LEU A 244 32.60 2.28 6.48
CA LEU A 244 32.55 3.35 5.47
C LEU A 244 33.43 3.07 4.25
N LYS A 245 34.57 2.40 4.41
CA LYS A 245 35.50 2.07 3.30
C LYS A 245 34.82 1.33 2.13
N PRO A 246 34.03 0.25 2.35
CA PRO A 246 33.36 -0.46 1.26
C PRO A 246 32.30 0.40 0.55
N LYS A 247 31.64 1.31 1.29
CA LYS A 247 30.60 2.19 0.75
C LYS A 247 31.19 3.25 -0.20
N ILE A 248 32.35 3.82 0.12
CA ILE A 248 33.09 4.71 -0.80
C ILE A 248 33.55 3.94 -2.04
N GLY A 249 34.10 2.73 -1.87
CA GLY A 249 34.54 1.91 -3.00
C GLY A 249 33.41 1.66 -4.00
N LEU A 250 32.22 1.36 -3.50
CA LEU A 250 31.02 1.17 -4.33
C LEU A 250 30.59 2.47 -5.03
N LEU A 251 30.59 3.61 -4.34
CA LEU A 251 30.23 4.90 -4.94
C LEU A 251 31.21 5.33 -6.06
N LEU A 252 32.51 5.11 -5.87
CA LEU A 252 33.54 5.36 -6.88
C LEU A 252 33.38 4.44 -8.10
N GLN A 253 33.07 3.16 -7.89
CA GLN A 253 32.78 2.24 -8.99
C GLN A 253 31.56 2.69 -9.80
N ILE A 254 30.50 3.17 -9.13
CA ILE A 254 29.30 3.67 -9.79
C ILE A 254 29.60 4.93 -10.62
N LEU A 255 30.48 5.82 -10.13
CA LEU A 255 30.91 7.01 -10.86
C LEU A 255 31.71 6.63 -12.12
N ASN A 256 32.72 5.77 -11.96
CA ASN A 256 33.60 5.37 -13.07
C ASN A 256 32.85 4.60 -14.18
N CYS A 257 31.86 3.77 -13.85
CA CYS A 257 31.05 3.07 -14.84
C CYS A 257 30.10 3.98 -15.64
N ARG A 258 30.04 5.28 -15.34
CA ARG A 258 29.21 6.26 -16.06
C ARG A 258 30.02 7.14 -17.01
N ASP A 259 31.32 7.34 -16.75
CA ASP A 259 32.23 8.05 -17.65
C ASP A 259 32.54 7.24 -18.95
N ASP A 260 32.26 5.94 -18.96
CA ASP A 260 32.47 5.04 -20.11
C ASP A 260 31.29 5.01 -21.13
N ARG A 261 30.36 5.98 -21.10
CA ARG A 261 29.19 6.06 -22.01
C ARG A 261 29.10 7.33 -22.83
#